data_AF-A0A1Y0K3E5-F1
#
_entry.id   AF-A0A1Y0K3E5-F1
#
_cell.length_a   1.000
_cell.length_b   1.000
_cell.length_c   1.000
_cell.angle_alpha   90.00
_cell.angle_beta   90.00
_cell.angle_gamma   90.00
#
_symmetry.space_group_name_H-M   'P 1'
#
loop_
_entity.id
_entity.type
_entity.pdbx_description
1 polymer ?
#
loop_
_entity_poly.entity_id
_entity_poly.type
_entity_poly.pdbx_seq_one_letter_code
_entity_poly.pdbx_strand_id
1 'polypeptide(L)'
;LLLHDAYGALLNAHEFRLDKSFHARVMSRASPKLRNWNGGDFSAYPAYGSASFRPGRTSWSEGPWTCGHNILVAHGRRVFPYRDDSKPRSGDAQYGIRLLPDFHYPVER
;
A
#
# COMPACT_ATOMS: atom_id res chain seq x y z
N LEU A 1 -11.06 16.62 5.59
CA LEU A 1 -9.67 16.65 6.10
C LEU A 1 -8.88 15.55 5.40
N LEU A 2 -7.66 15.85 4.95
CA LEU A 2 -6.80 14.84 4.33
C LEU A 2 -6.28 13.88 5.42
N LEU A 3 -6.08 12.59 5.09
CA LEU A 3 -5.60 11.57 6.04
C LEU A 3 -4.25 11.94 6.67
N HIS A 4 -3.46 12.75 5.95
CA HIS A 4 -2.19 13.26 6.46
C HIS A 4 -2.39 14.21 7.65
N ASP A 5 -3.40 15.08 7.59
CA ASP A 5 -3.69 16.05 8.66
C ASP A 5 -4.38 15.37 9.86
N ALA A 6 -5.20 14.36 9.59
CA ALA A 6 -5.97 13.66 10.62
C ALA A 6 -5.08 12.80 11.54
N TYR A 7 -4.13 12.05 10.96
CA TYR A 7 -3.33 11.10 11.74
C TYR A 7 -1.91 10.89 11.21
N GLY A 8 -1.45 11.66 10.22
CA GLY A 8 -0.11 11.49 9.62
C GLY A 8 -0.05 10.44 8.51
N ALA A 9 -1.20 9.96 8.01
CA ALA A 9 -1.30 8.98 6.93
C ALA A 9 -0.42 7.73 7.17
N LEU A 10 0.51 7.44 6.26
CA LEU A 10 1.36 6.24 6.25
C LEU A 10 2.21 6.05 7.52
N LEU A 11 2.40 7.09 8.32
CA LEU A 11 3.17 7.02 9.57
C LEU A 11 2.36 6.43 10.73
N ASN A 12 1.02 6.51 10.69
CA ASN A 12 0.20 5.91 11.73
C ASN A 12 -0.12 4.46 11.40
N ALA A 13 0.53 3.56 12.12
CA ALA A 13 0.35 2.13 11.95
C ALA A 13 -1.10 1.67 12.18
N HIS A 14 -1.84 2.26 13.12
CA HIS A 14 -3.19 1.79 13.44
C HIS A 14 -4.20 2.25 12.40
N GLU A 15 -4.37 3.56 12.28
CA GLU A 15 -5.41 4.17 11.45
C GLU A 15 -5.20 3.88 9.97
N PHE A 16 -3.96 4.01 9.47
CA PHE A 16 -3.68 3.75 8.05
C PHE A 16 -4.07 2.32 7.67
N ARG A 17 -3.76 1.35 8.52
CA ARG A 17 -4.05 -0.06 8.22
C ARG A 17 -5.55 -0.34 8.18
N LEU A 18 -6.33 0.27 9.08
CA LEU A 18 -7.78 0.15 9.10
C LEU A 18 -8.42 0.82 7.89
N ASP A 19 -8.07 2.07 7.60
CA ASP A 19 -8.61 2.82 6.46
C ASP A 19 -8.32 2.14 5.13
N LYS A 20 -7.09 1.66 4.98
CA LYS A 20 -6.65 0.94 3.78
C LYS A 20 -7.47 -0.36 3.67
N SER A 21 -7.67 -1.13 4.73
CA SER A 21 -8.53 -2.33 4.70
C SER A 21 -10.01 -2.02 4.37
N PHE A 22 -10.58 -1.00 5.01
CA PHE A 22 -11.96 -0.57 4.75
C PHE A 22 -12.17 -0.12 3.30
N HIS A 23 -11.26 0.72 2.80
CA HIS A 23 -11.29 1.17 1.41
C HIS A 23 -11.26 -0.01 0.43
N ALA A 24 -10.42 -1.02 0.67
CA ALA A 24 -10.37 -2.20 -0.21
C ALA A 24 -11.72 -2.93 -0.23
N ARG A 25 -12.35 -3.12 0.93
CA ARG A 25 -13.66 -3.77 1.04
C ARG A 25 -14.75 -3.02 0.29
N VAL A 26 -14.79 -1.70 0.42
CA VAL A 26 -15.75 -0.84 -0.30
C VAL A 26 -15.54 -0.96 -1.81
N MET A 27 -14.29 -0.84 -2.26
CA MET A 27 -13.96 -0.87 -3.68
C MET A 27 -14.23 -2.25 -4.31
N SER A 28 -13.94 -3.35 -3.61
CA SER A 28 -14.26 -4.70 -4.08
C SER A 28 -15.76 -4.94 -4.22
N ARG A 29 -16.58 -4.39 -3.33
CA ARG A 29 -18.05 -4.44 -3.44
C ARG A 29 -18.58 -3.59 -4.59
N ALA A 30 -18.02 -2.40 -4.78
CA ALA A 30 -18.43 -1.47 -5.83
C ALA A 30 -18.01 -1.94 -7.24
N SER A 31 -16.97 -2.77 -7.34
CA SER A 31 -16.39 -3.22 -8.62
C SER A 31 -16.38 -4.74 -8.77
N PRO A 32 -17.55 -5.41 -8.80
CA PRO A 32 -17.65 -6.87 -8.87
C PRO A 32 -17.14 -7.48 -10.18
N LYS A 33 -17.02 -6.66 -11.23
CA LYS A 33 -16.47 -7.08 -12.53
C LYS A 33 -14.95 -7.05 -12.58
N LEU A 34 -14.28 -6.38 -11.64
CA LEU A 34 -12.82 -6.26 -11.67
C LEU A 34 -12.17 -7.59 -11.29
N ARG A 35 -11.42 -8.16 -12.23
CA ARG A 35 -10.72 -9.43 -12.04
C ARG A 35 -9.30 -9.27 -11.49
N ASN A 36 -8.62 -8.17 -11.80
CA ASN A 36 -7.23 -7.96 -11.40
C ASN A 36 -7.11 -6.77 -10.46
N TRP A 37 -7.01 -7.04 -9.17
CA TRP A 37 -6.76 -6.03 -8.14
C TRP A 37 -5.28 -5.93 -7.86
N ASN A 38 -4.67 -4.84 -8.31
CA ASN A 38 -3.32 -4.48 -7.89
C ASN A 38 -3.40 -3.25 -7.00
N GLY A 39 -2.98 -3.41 -5.74
CA GLY A 39 -2.76 -2.26 -4.88
C GLY A 39 -1.59 -1.46 -5.43
N GLY A 40 -1.86 -0.28 -5.99
CA GLY A 40 -0.83 0.72 -6.26
C GLY A 40 -0.34 1.25 -4.92
N ASP A 41 0.67 0.60 -4.35
CA ASP A 41 1.33 1.09 -3.15
C ASP A 41 2.63 1.75 -3.58
N PHE A 42 2.71 3.05 -3.34
CA PHE A 42 3.84 3.87 -3.74
C PHE A 42 5.06 3.56 -2.88
N SER A 43 6.26 3.65 -3.47
CA SER A 43 7.50 3.56 -2.70
C SER A 43 7.51 4.59 -1.57
N ALA A 44 7.87 4.14 -0.37
CA ALA A 44 7.94 4.99 0.80
C ALA A 44 9.10 6.01 0.71
N TYR A 45 10.15 5.68 -0.04
CA TYR A 45 11.37 6.47 -0.08
C TYR A 45 11.22 7.83 -0.78
N PRO A 46 10.61 7.97 -1.97
CA PRO A 46 10.37 9.27 -2.59
C PRO A 46 9.55 10.24 -1.73
N ALA A 47 8.62 9.70 -0.94
CA ALA A 47 7.68 10.50 -0.15
C ALA A 47 8.18 10.83 1.27
N TYR A 48 8.95 9.92 1.88
CA TYR A 48 9.37 10.01 3.29
C TYR A 48 10.89 10.06 3.52
N GLY A 49 11.70 9.84 2.48
CA GLY A 49 13.16 9.84 2.53
C GLY A 49 13.80 10.95 1.71
N SER A 50 13.62 10.94 0.39
CA SER A 50 14.24 11.93 -0.51
C SER A 50 13.42 13.21 -0.71
N ALA A 51 12.20 13.27 -0.16
CA ALA A 51 11.23 14.34 -0.36
C ALA A 51 10.88 14.68 -1.83
N SER A 52 11.17 13.78 -2.77
CA SER A 52 10.88 13.99 -4.19
C SER A 52 9.37 13.95 -4.48
N PHE A 53 8.59 13.22 -3.68
CA PHE A 53 7.13 13.14 -3.74
C PHE A 53 6.50 13.69 -2.45
N ARG A 54 5.20 14.04 -2.50
CA ARG A 54 4.44 14.40 -1.29
C ARG A 54 4.39 13.21 -0.30
N PRO A 55 4.46 13.43 1.02
CA PRO A 55 4.39 14.72 1.71
C PRO A 55 5.71 15.51 1.77
N GLY A 56 6.79 15.05 1.14
CA GLY A 56 8.05 15.81 1.07
C GLY A 56 8.88 15.73 2.36
N ARG A 57 8.83 14.60 3.08
CA ARG A 57 9.64 14.41 4.29
C ARG A 57 11.05 13.90 3.95
N THR A 58 12.02 14.35 4.74
CA THR A 58 13.46 14.10 4.57
C THR A 58 14.03 13.21 5.69
N SER A 59 13.35 12.12 6.04
CA SER A 59 13.83 11.17 7.06
C SER A 59 14.51 9.99 6.39
N TRP A 60 15.83 9.86 6.53
CA TRP A 60 16.59 8.81 5.86
C TRP A 60 16.59 7.48 6.63
N SER A 61 16.40 7.53 7.95
CA SER A 61 16.57 6.38 8.84
C SER A 61 15.27 5.74 9.33
N GLU A 62 14.13 6.45 9.36
CA GLU A 62 12.92 5.97 10.04
C GLU A 62 11.65 6.08 9.20
N GLY A 63 11.45 7.20 8.49
CA GLY A 63 10.23 7.47 7.73
C GLY A 63 9.93 6.41 6.66
N PRO A 64 10.85 6.15 5.71
CA PRO A 64 10.66 5.18 4.64
C PRO A 64 10.40 3.76 5.17
N TRP A 65 11.08 3.35 6.23
CA TRP A 65 10.96 2.00 6.78
C TRP A 65 9.64 1.81 7.53
N THR A 66 9.24 2.80 8.33
CA THR A 66 7.95 2.80 9.02
C THR A 66 6.79 2.77 8.01
N CYS A 67 6.85 3.65 7.00
CA CYS A 67 5.85 3.71 5.94
C CYS A 67 5.84 2.42 5.10
N GLY A 68 6.99 1.89 4.71
CA GLY A 68 7.12 0.63 3.97
C GLY A 68 6.54 -0.55 4.73
N HIS A 69 6.85 -0.66 6.03
CA HIS A 69 6.26 -1.68 6.90
C HIS A 69 4.73 -1.53 6.98
N ASN A 70 4.22 -0.32 7.19
CA ASN A 70 2.79 -0.06 7.26
C ASN A 70 2.06 -0.38 5.96
N ILE A 71 2.68 -0.16 4.80
CA ILE A 71 2.17 -0.57 3.49
C ILE A 71 2.05 -2.09 3.41
N LEU A 72 3.10 -2.83 3.76
CA LEU A 72 3.12 -4.29 3.66
C LEU A 72 2.10 -4.95 4.60
N VAL A 73 2.00 -4.48 5.85
CA VAL A 73 0.96 -4.96 6.78
C VAL A 73 -0.43 -4.53 6.29
N ALA A 74 -0.54 -3.30 5.77
CA ALA A 74 -1.60 -2.79 4.91
C ALA A 74 -2.19 -3.83 3.95
N HIS A 75 -1.31 -4.26 3.05
CA HIS A 75 -1.60 -5.21 2.01
C HIS A 75 -2.05 -6.55 2.58
N GLY A 76 -1.30 -7.11 3.54
CA GLY A 76 -1.65 -8.38 4.18
C GLY A 76 -3.05 -8.38 4.82
N ARG A 77 -3.42 -7.30 5.53
CA ARG A 77 -4.73 -7.16 6.16
C ARG A 77 -5.89 -7.04 5.16
N ARG A 78 -5.63 -6.67 3.91
CA ARG A 78 -6.65 -6.59 2.85
C ARG A 78 -6.89 -7.90 2.16
N VAL A 79 -5.83 -8.71 2.01
CA VAL A 79 -5.92 -10.00 1.33
C VAL A 79 -6.87 -10.95 2.05
N PHE A 80 -6.89 -10.92 3.38
CA PHE A 80 -7.79 -11.75 4.19
C PHE A 80 -9.29 -11.49 3.89
N PRO A 81 -9.86 -10.28 4.11
CA PRO A 81 -11.26 -10.01 3.81
C PRO A 81 -11.60 -10.09 2.31
N TYR A 82 -10.62 -9.85 1.42
CA TYR A 82 -10.85 -10.10 0.00
C TYR A 82 -11.13 -11.59 -0.27
N ARG A 83 -10.32 -12.50 0.31
CA ARG A 83 -10.48 -13.95 0.15
C ARG A 83 -11.80 -14.46 0.73
N ASP A 84 -12.21 -13.92 1.87
CA ASP A 84 -13.41 -14.40 2.58
C ASP A 84 -14.70 -13.79 2.00
N ASP A 85 -14.77 -12.46 1.83
CA ASP A 85 -16.02 -11.79 1.45
C ASP A 85 -16.19 -11.63 -0.06
N SER A 86 -15.10 -11.32 -0.77
CA SER A 86 -15.17 -10.80 -2.15
C SER A 86 -14.90 -11.89 -3.18
N LYS A 87 -13.90 -12.76 -2.94
CA LYS A 87 -13.50 -13.82 -3.85
C LYS A 87 -14.64 -14.76 -4.25
N PRO A 88 -15.54 -15.20 -3.35
CA PRO A 88 -16.68 -16.02 -3.74
C PRO A 88 -17.61 -15.34 -4.76
N ARG A 89 -17.69 -14.01 -4.75
CA ARG A 89 -18.52 -13.21 -5.67
C ARG A 89 -17.77 -12.81 -6.94
N SER A 90 -16.46 -12.70 -6.88
CA SER A 90 -15.62 -12.25 -7.99
C SER A 90 -14.96 -13.39 -8.77
N GLY A 91 -15.25 -14.65 -8.43
CA GLY A 91 -14.81 -15.83 -9.17
C GLY A 91 -13.29 -16.01 -9.17
N ASP A 92 -12.70 -15.97 -10.37
CA ASP A 92 -11.26 -16.13 -10.65
C ASP A 92 -10.42 -14.87 -10.39
N ALA A 93 -11.02 -13.83 -9.81
CA ALA A 93 -10.33 -12.58 -9.53
C ALA A 93 -9.11 -12.78 -8.61
N GLN A 94 -8.08 -11.98 -8.87
CA GLN A 94 -6.78 -11.99 -8.21
C GLN A 94 -6.54 -10.68 -7.48
N TYR A 95 -5.84 -10.77 -6.35
CA TYR A 95 -5.42 -9.62 -5.55
C TYR A 95 -3.92 -9.70 -5.28
N GLY A 96 -3.19 -8.68 -5.71
CA GLY A 96 -1.74 -8.63 -5.65
C GLY A 96 -1.19 -7.26 -5.27
N ILE A 97 0.12 -7.23 -5.08
CA ILE A 97 0.91 -6.01 -4.87
C ILE A 97 1.83 -5.83 -6.08
N ARG A 98 1.96 -4.59 -6.57
CA ARG A 98 2.93 -4.27 -7.61
C ARG A 98 4.23 -3.81 -6.95
N LEU A 99 5.32 -4.52 -7.24
CA LEU A 99 6.67 -4.15 -6.82
C LEU A 99 7.44 -3.63 -8.04
N LEU A 100 8.20 -2.55 -7.88
CA LEU A 100 9.04 -1.96 -8.91
C LEU A 100 10.51 -2.11 -8.48
N PRO A 101 11.19 -3.18 -8.90
CA PRO A 101 12.62 -3.33 -8.70
C PRO A 101 13.40 -2.64 -9.82
N ASP A 102 14.63 -2.21 -9.49
CA ASP A 102 15.66 -1.90 -10.47
C ASP A 102 16.55 -3.13 -10.68
N PHE A 103 17.11 -3.28 -11.88
CA PHE A 103 18.04 -4.35 -12.20
C PHE A 103 19.48 -3.80 -12.18
N HIS A 104 20.38 -4.50 -11.50
CA HIS A 104 21.77 -4.08 -11.33
C HIS A 104 22.74 -5.21 -11.73
N TYR A 105 23.75 -4.86 -12.53
CA TYR A 105 24.90 -5.74 -12.82
C TYR A 105 26.00 -5.53 -11.77
N PRO A 106 26.79 -6.56 -11.45
CA PRO A 106 27.99 -6.37 -10.64
C PRO A 106 28.96 -5.46 -11.39
N VAL A 107 29.59 -4.54 -10.65
CA VAL A 107 30.74 -3.78 -11.17
C VAL A 107 31.98 -4.67 -11.10
N GLU A 108 32.60 -4.94 -12.24
CA GLU A 108 33.96 -5.48 -12.28
C GLU A 108 34.89 -4.47 -11.59
N ARG A 109 35.67 -4.93 -10.61
CA ARG A 109 36.68 -4.12 -9.91
C ARG A 109 38.05 -4.33 -10.53
#